data_AF-M3ZRY8-F1
#
_entry.id   AF-M3ZRY8-F1
#
_cell.length_a   1.000
_cell.length_b   1.000
_cell.length_c   1.000
_cell.angle_alpha   90.00
_cell.angle_beta   90.00
_cell.angle_gamma   90.00
#
_symmetry.space_group_name_H-M   'P 1'
#
loop_
_entity.id
_entity.type
_entity.pdbx_description
1 polymer ?
#
loop_
_entity_poly.entity_id
_entity_poly.type
_entity_poly.pdbx_seq_one_letter_code
_entity_poly.pdbx_strand_id
1 'polypeptide(L)'
;MRSRVWFPLTGLLAWLCCLRLGPVQGEKVLVMPVDGSHWLSMKILVKELGRRGHEVTVLVPESSLLIQGSDSYKTEVYKVPYTQDELDKSLNKLREGLFDQQPGLADLFVNVNRLVQFTSIQSVGCEALLDNEPLMTKLRTEGFDMMLTDPFLPCGSILARMFSIPAVYFLRGLPCELDIKANKCPSPVSYVPKFFSGNTDRMSFPERVKNMMMSFLESYICTVLYQKFDELVSKRIQDGMSYKELISEGAIWLLRYDFVFDWPKPLMPNMVLIGGINCAKTAPLPADLKEFVDASGDDGFIVFTLGSMVSDMPEAKAKQFFDAFRQIPQRVIWRYTGEIPKDVPKNVKLMKWVPQNDLLAHPKAKVFMTHGGSHGIYEGVCNGVPMLMFPLFGDQGDNVHRMTSRGVAVKLNIFDMTTETLVDGLKKVIYDKGYKERMVGLSQIHLDRPVEPLDLAVFWSEFVMRHKGASHLRVAAHDLNWFQYHSLDVIGFLVFVFVAVLWLTLKSCLFCTRKCCGKRGAKKKSE
;
A
#
# COMPACT_ATOMS: atom_id res chain seq x y z
N MET A 1 -38.40 -56.14 -33.74
CA MET A 1 -38.68 -55.76 -32.34
C MET A 1 -37.90 -54.48 -32.02
N ARG A 2 -38.58 -53.33 -31.89
CA ARG A 2 -37.96 -52.04 -31.52
C ARG A 2 -38.22 -51.80 -30.03
N SER A 3 -37.20 -51.97 -29.19
CA SER A 3 -37.27 -51.62 -27.76
C SER A 3 -37.07 -50.11 -27.59
N ARG A 4 -38.14 -49.39 -27.28
CA ARG A 4 -38.08 -47.99 -26.83
C ARG A 4 -37.64 -47.98 -25.37
N VAL A 5 -36.44 -47.47 -25.10
CA VAL A 5 -35.98 -47.15 -23.75
C VAL A 5 -36.75 -45.92 -23.30
N TRP A 6 -37.64 -46.09 -22.32
CA TRP A 6 -38.41 -45.01 -21.72
C TRP A 6 -37.61 -44.48 -20.52
N PHE A 7 -36.89 -43.38 -20.71
CA PHE A 7 -36.30 -42.65 -19.58
C PHE A 7 -37.45 -42.03 -18.77
N PRO A 8 -37.60 -42.34 -17.48
CA PRO A 8 -38.68 -41.79 -16.67
C PRO A 8 -38.41 -40.30 -16.45
N LEU A 9 -39.19 -39.45 -17.11
CA LEU A 9 -39.19 -37.98 -16.95
C LEU A 9 -39.26 -37.57 -15.46
N THR A 10 -39.89 -38.40 -14.64
CA THR A 10 -40.04 -38.22 -13.19
C THR A 10 -38.72 -38.31 -12.43
N GLY A 11 -37.77 -39.13 -12.88
CA GLY A 11 -36.44 -39.22 -12.28
C GLY A 11 -35.58 -37.97 -12.55
N LEU A 12 -35.73 -37.37 -13.73
CA LEU A 12 -35.04 -36.13 -14.09
C LEU A 12 -35.58 -34.92 -13.32
N LEU A 13 -36.92 -34.85 -13.15
CA LEU A 13 -37.59 -33.82 -12.35
C LEU A 13 -37.25 -33.94 -10.86
N ALA A 14 -37.19 -35.15 -10.30
CA ALA A 14 -36.74 -35.36 -8.92
C ALA A 14 -35.27 -34.96 -8.73
N TRP A 15 -34.39 -35.25 -9.69
CA TRP A 15 -32.98 -34.84 -9.66
C TRP A 15 -32.81 -33.32 -9.79
N LEU A 16 -33.63 -32.67 -10.63
CA LEU A 16 -33.71 -31.20 -10.75
C LEU A 16 -34.30 -30.52 -9.51
N CYS A 17 -35.21 -31.18 -8.77
CA CYS A 17 -35.73 -30.67 -7.50
C CYS A 17 -34.78 -30.91 -6.31
N CYS A 18 -33.89 -31.91 -6.39
CA CYS A 18 -32.80 -32.11 -5.42
C CYS A 18 -31.63 -31.13 -5.64
N LEU A 19 -31.50 -30.56 -6.83
CA LEU A 19 -30.74 -29.32 -7.03
C LEU A 19 -31.54 -28.19 -6.40
N ARG A 20 -31.28 -27.88 -5.13
CA ARG A 20 -31.70 -26.62 -4.53
C ARG A 20 -31.02 -25.48 -5.32
N LEU A 21 -31.64 -25.07 -6.42
CA LEU A 21 -31.48 -23.75 -7.01
C LEU A 21 -32.19 -22.76 -6.07
N GLY A 22 -31.72 -22.67 -4.82
CA GLY A 22 -31.96 -21.46 -4.06
C GLY A 22 -31.32 -20.30 -4.84
N PRO A 23 -31.87 -19.09 -4.81
CA PRO A 23 -31.13 -17.94 -5.29
C PRO A 23 -29.78 -17.97 -4.57
N VAL A 24 -28.69 -18.08 -5.31
CA VAL A 24 -27.34 -17.88 -4.78
C VAL A 24 -27.29 -16.39 -4.44
N GLN A 25 -27.79 -16.05 -3.25
CA GLN A 25 -27.74 -14.70 -2.75
C GLN A 25 -26.31 -14.48 -2.29
N GLY A 26 -25.57 -13.66 -3.03
CA GLY A 26 -24.21 -13.32 -2.63
C GLY A 26 -24.22 -12.59 -1.29
N GLU A 27 -23.13 -12.74 -0.55
CA GLU A 27 -22.93 -12.06 0.72
C GLU A 27 -22.93 -10.53 0.57
N LYS A 28 -23.21 -9.83 1.67
CA LYS A 28 -23.29 -8.37 1.71
C LYS A 28 -21.96 -7.78 2.16
N VAL A 29 -21.38 -6.91 1.34
CA VAL A 29 -20.09 -6.26 1.61
C VAL A 29 -20.31 -4.79 1.85
N LEU A 30 -19.94 -4.31 3.04
CA LEU A 30 -19.86 -2.88 3.33
C LEU A 30 -18.46 -2.38 2.97
N VAL A 31 -18.39 -1.33 2.15
CA VAL A 31 -17.12 -0.76 1.70
C VAL A 31 -16.98 0.65 2.26
N MET A 32 -15.92 0.87 3.04
CA MET A 32 -15.51 2.19 3.49
C MET A 32 -14.18 2.54 2.79
N PRO A 33 -14.23 3.23 1.63
CA PRO A 33 -13.02 3.55 0.88
C PRO A 33 -12.26 4.72 1.50
N VAL A 34 -11.00 4.84 1.12
CA VAL A 34 -10.24 6.09 1.20
C VAL A 34 -10.28 6.75 -0.18
N ASP A 35 -10.64 8.02 -0.22
CA ASP A 35 -10.79 8.78 -1.47
C ASP A 35 -9.43 9.04 -2.15
N GLY A 36 -9.46 9.65 -3.33
CA GLY A 36 -8.27 9.90 -4.13
C GLY A 36 -7.73 8.62 -4.77
N SER A 37 -6.40 8.49 -4.85
CA SER A 37 -5.76 7.38 -5.57
C SER A 37 -6.06 6.00 -4.95
N HIS A 38 -6.33 5.94 -3.64
CA HIS A 38 -6.62 4.69 -2.93
C HIS A 38 -7.88 3.99 -3.50
N TRP A 39 -8.90 4.78 -3.80
CA TRP A 39 -10.15 4.31 -4.40
C TRP A 39 -9.94 3.65 -5.76
N LEU A 40 -9.04 4.15 -6.61
CA LEU A 40 -8.89 3.70 -7.99
C LEU A 40 -8.60 2.18 -8.09
N SER A 41 -7.74 1.66 -7.22
CA SER A 41 -7.49 0.21 -7.16
C SER A 41 -8.55 -0.57 -6.39
N MET A 42 -9.12 0.01 -5.31
CA MET A 42 -10.15 -0.67 -4.53
C MET A 42 -11.41 -0.90 -5.37
N LYS A 43 -11.76 0.07 -6.21
CA LYS A 43 -12.89 0.01 -7.15
C LYS A 43 -12.84 -1.23 -8.04
N ILE A 44 -11.65 -1.72 -8.39
CA ILE A 44 -11.47 -2.94 -9.19
C ILE A 44 -12.01 -4.15 -8.43
N LEU A 45 -11.61 -4.31 -7.17
CA LEU A 45 -12.09 -5.38 -6.29
C LEU A 45 -13.60 -5.25 -6.00
N VAL A 46 -14.07 -4.03 -5.71
CA VAL A 46 -15.50 -3.73 -5.47
C VAL A 46 -16.35 -4.16 -6.68
N LYS A 47 -15.94 -3.79 -7.89
CA LYS A 47 -16.64 -4.17 -9.12
C LYS A 47 -16.62 -5.67 -9.35
N GLU A 48 -15.50 -6.33 -9.09
CA GLU A 48 -15.38 -7.77 -9.29
C GLU A 48 -16.24 -8.56 -8.28
N LEU A 49 -16.31 -8.12 -7.02
CA LEU A 49 -17.21 -8.70 -6.03
C LEU A 49 -18.68 -8.54 -6.45
N GLY A 50 -19.08 -7.36 -6.93
CA GLY A 50 -20.41 -7.15 -7.49
C GLY A 50 -20.69 -8.04 -8.71
N ARG A 51 -19.72 -8.18 -9.62
CA ARG A 51 -19.81 -9.08 -10.79
C ARG A 51 -19.99 -10.55 -10.41
N ARG A 52 -19.47 -10.96 -9.25
CA ARG A 52 -19.60 -12.32 -8.70
C ARG A 52 -20.90 -12.53 -7.91
N GLY A 53 -21.76 -11.52 -7.82
CA GLY A 53 -23.11 -11.62 -7.26
C GLY A 53 -23.23 -11.15 -5.81
N HIS A 54 -22.15 -10.63 -5.20
CA HIS A 54 -22.21 -10.03 -3.87
C HIS A 54 -22.94 -8.68 -3.91
N GLU A 55 -23.71 -8.39 -2.86
CA GLU A 55 -24.31 -7.06 -2.69
C GLU A 55 -23.28 -6.11 -2.07
N VAL A 56 -22.72 -5.22 -2.87
CA VAL A 56 -21.68 -4.30 -2.43
C VAL A 56 -22.26 -2.90 -2.21
N THR A 57 -22.14 -2.38 -0.98
CA THR A 57 -22.57 -1.03 -0.59
C THR A 57 -21.36 -0.18 -0.25
N VAL A 58 -21.11 0.86 -1.04
CA VAL A 58 -19.99 1.80 -0.88
C VAL A 58 -20.48 3.05 -0.16
N LEU A 59 -19.85 3.38 0.97
CA LEU A 59 -20.10 4.64 1.69
C LEU A 59 -19.33 5.77 1.02
N VAL A 60 -20.00 6.88 0.73
CA VAL A 60 -19.42 8.01 0.00
C VAL A 60 -19.70 9.32 0.73
N PRO A 61 -18.69 10.12 1.11
CA PRO A 61 -18.92 11.45 1.63
C PRO A 61 -19.51 12.35 0.53
N GLU A 62 -20.40 13.27 0.89
CA GLU A 62 -21.01 14.26 -0.03
C GLU A 62 -19.95 15.08 -0.79
N SER A 63 -18.87 15.47 -0.10
CA SER A 63 -17.68 16.06 -0.71
C SER A 63 -16.63 14.97 -0.97
N SER A 64 -16.33 14.68 -2.24
CA SER A 64 -15.47 13.57 -2.66
C SER A 64 -14.56 13.98 -3.83
N LEU A 65 -13.36 13.38 -3.89
CA LEU A 65 -12.34 13.64 -4.91
C LEU A 65 -12.56 12.77 -6.16
N LEU A 66 -12.64 11.45 -6.00
CA LEU A 66 -12.68 10.49 -7.12
C LEU A 66 -13.72 9.37 -6.95
N ILE A 67 -14.41 9.29 -5.82
CA ILE A 67 -15.47 8.30 -5.63
C ILE A 67 -16.72 8.76 -6.40
N GLN A 68 -17.25 7.86 -7.22
CA GLN A 68 -18.39 8.12 -8.08
C GLN A 68 -19.36 6.95 -8.03
N GLY A 69 -20.63 7.23 -8.31
CA GLY A 69 -21.65 6.21 -8.53
C GLY A 69 -21.27 5.25 -9.66
N SER A 70 -21.83 4.04 -9.62
CA SER A 70 -21.66 3.03 -10.66
C SER A 70 -22.87 2.10 -10.65
N ASP A 71 -23.21 1.55 -11.82
CA ASP A 71 -24.27 0.53 -11.91
C ASP A 71 -23.83 -0.84 -11.34
N SER A 72 -22.57 -0.99 -10.95
CA SER A 72 -21.96 -2.26 -10.50
C SER A 72 -21.96 -2.43 -8.98
N TYR A 73 -22.31 -1.39 -8.22
CA TYR A 73 -22.35 -1.41 -6.75
C TYR A 73 -23.32 -0.33 -6.25
N LYS A 74 -23.92 -0.55 -5.07
CA LYS A 74 -24.77 0.46 -4.41
C LYS A 74 -23.88 1.53 -3.77
N THR A 75 -24.35 2.77 -3.74
CA THR A 75 -23.68 3.87 -3.04
C THR A 75 -24.60 4.50 -2.01
N GLU A 76 -24.11 4.68 -0.80
CA GLU A 76 -24.80 5.42 0.26
C GLU A 76 -24.02 6.71 0.54
N VAL A 77 -24.61 7.84 0.14
CA VAL A 77 -23.99 9.15 0.33
C VAL A 77 -24.34 9.68 1.72
N TYR A 78 -23.34 10.17 2.45
CA TYR A 78 -23.54 10.79 3.76
C TYR A 78 -23.00 12.21 3.80
N LYS A 79 -23.68 13.08 4.55
CA LYS A 79 -23.29 14.48 4.71
C LYS A 79 -22.03 14.61 5.56
N VAL A 80 -21.17 15.54 5.16
CA VAL A 80 -19.93 15.87 5.88
C VAL A 80 -19.95 17.35 6.27
N PRO A 81 -19.30 17.75 7.38
CA PRO A 81 -19.35 19.12 7.88
C PRO A 81 -18.31 20.03 7.20
N TYR A 82 -17.97 19.73 5.94
CA TYR A 82 -17.05 20.50 5.12
C TYR A 82 -17.48 20.47 3.66
N THR A 83 -17.18 21.56 2.96
CA THR A 83 -17.47 21.75 1.54
C THR A 83 -16.41 21.10 0.65
N GLN A 84 -16.73 20.93 -0.64
CA GLN A 84 -15.76 20.49 -1.64
C GLN A 84 -14.56 21.44 -1.75
N ASP A 85 -14.77 22.75 -1.65
CA ASP A 85 -13.70 23.75 -1.70
C ASP A 85 -12.73 23.64 -0.50
N GLU A 86 -13.24 23.34 0.69
CA GLU A 86 -12.39 23.09 1.87
C GLU A 86 -11.56 21.81 1.72
N LEU A 87 -12.15 20.75 1.16
CA LEU A 87 -11.45 19.51 0.85
C LEU A 87 -10.34 19.75 -0.20
N ASP A 88 -10.67 20.47 -1.27
CA ASP A 88 -9.72 20.81 -2.34
C ASP A 88 -8.58 21.70 -1.81
N LYS A 89 -8.88 22.66 -0.93
CA LYS A 89 -7.86 23.47 -0.24
C LYS A 89 -6.95 22.63 0.66
N SER A 90 -7.51 21.68 1.41
CA SER A 90 -6.72 20.75 2.25
C SER A 90 -5.78 19.91 1.39
N LEU A 91 -6.26 19.44 0.24
CA LEU A 91 -5.45 18.72 -0.72
C LEU A 91 -4.38 19.60 -1.38
N ASN A 92 -4.70 20.85 -1.72
CA ASN A 92 -3.72 21.79 -2.27
C ASN A 92 -2.60 22.10 -1.28
N LYS A 93 -2.88 22.15 0.02
CA LYS A 93 -1.83 22.27 1.06
C LYS A 93 -0.84 21.11 1.05
N LEU A 94 -1.26 19.89 0.72
CA LEU A 94 -0.34 18.76 0.54
C LEU A 94 0.57 18.95 -0.68
N ARG A 95 0.13 19.75 -1.65
CA ARG A 95 0.83 20.04 -2.92
C ARG A 95 1.63 21.34 -2.89
N GLU A 96 1.54 22.11 -1.82
CA GLU A 96 2.28 23.36 -1.69
C GLU A 96 3.79 23.08 -1.66
N GLY A 97 4.53 23.75 -2.56
CA GLY A 97 5.98 23.64 -2.63
C GLY A 97 6.52 22.43 -3.40
N LEU A 98 5.65 21.62 -4.04
CA LEU A 98 6.09 20.41 -4.78
C LEU A 98 7.08 20.68 -5.91
N PHE A 99 7.17 21.91 -6.40
CA PHE A 99 8.03 22.29 -7.52
C PHE A 99 9.07 23.35 -7.13
N ASP A 100 9.09 23.80 -5.87
CA ASP A 100 9.85 24.98 -5.46
C ASP A 100 11.29 24.62 -5.06
N GLN A 101 11.48 23.74 -4.08
CA GLN A 101 12.79 23.33 -3.58
C GLN A 101 12.80 21.90 -3.05
N GLN A 102 14.00 21.29 -3.03
CA GLN A 102 14.18 19.95 -2.47
C GLN A 102 13.93 19.96 -0.95
N PRO A 103 13.08 19.04 -0.43
CA PRO A 103 12.78 18.99 1.01
C PRO A 103 14.04 18.69 1.83
N GLY A 104 14.33 19.55 2.81
CA GLY A 104 15.31 19.33 3.86
C GLY A 104 14.74 18.54 5.05
N LEU A 105 15.56 18.31 6.07
CA LEU A 105 15.13 17.57 7.28
C LEU A 105 14.01 18.29 8.06
N ALA A 106 14.01 19.62 8.07
CA ALA A 106 12.95 20.40 8.73
C ALA A 106 11.58 20.23 8.04
N ASP A 107 11.59 20.04 6.71
CA ASP A 107 10.38 19.85 5.92
C ASP A 107 9.69 18.51 6.20
N LEU A 108 10.39 17.55 6.84
CA LEU A 108 9.77 16.33 7.33
C LEU A 108 8.62 16.66 8.30
N PHE A 109 8.84 17.56 9.25
CA PHE A 109 7.81 17.96 10.23
C PHE A 109 6.69 18.77 9.58
N VAL A 110 7.01 19.63 8.61
CA VAL A 110 6.01 20.38 7.84
C VAL A 110 5.11 19.42 7.06
N ASN A 111 5.69 18.43 6.38
CA ASN A 111 4.95 17.43 5.62
C ASN A 111 4.11 16.51 6.51
N VAL A 112 4.63 16.12 7.69
CA VAL A 112 3.86 15.41 8.71
C VAL A 112 2.65 16.26 9.15
N ASN A 113 2.85 17.55 9.46
CA ASN A 113 1.75 18.42 9.86
C ASN A 113 0.69 18.59 8.75
N ARG A 114 1.11 18.74 7.49
CA ARG A 114 0.20 18.79 6.33
C ARG A 114 -0.60 17.49 6.19
N LEU A 115 0.05 16.34 6.39
CA LEU A 115 -0.60 15.03 6.39
C LEU A 115 -1.61 14.89 7.54
N VAL A 116 -1.27 15.34 8.75
CA VAL A 116 -2.20 15.37 9.89
C VAL A 116 -3.41 16.25 9.58
N GLN A 117 -3.22 17.43 9.01
CA GLN A 117 -4.33 18.32 8.64
C GLN A 117 -5.25 17.67 7.59
N PHE A 118 -4.68 17.02 6.58
CA PHE A 118 -5.44 16.32 5.55
C PHE A 118 -6.21 15.10 6.09
N THR A 119 -5.60 14.31 6.98
CA THR A 119 -6.27 13.16 7.60
C THR A 119 -7.27 13.59 8.66
N SER A 120 -7.08 14.74 9.30
CA SER A 120 -8.01 15.29 10.30
C SER A 120 -9.35 15.69 9.69
N ILE A 121 -9.38 16.36 8.53
CA ILE A 121 -10.65 16.70 7.85
C ILE A 121 -11.42 15.43 7.46
N GLN A 122 -10.73 14.39 7.00
CA GLN A 122 -11.32 13.09 6.69
C GLN A 122 -11.84 12.37 7.95
N SER A 123 -11.13 12.49 9.09
CA SER A 123 -11.57 11.94 10.38
C SER A 123 -12.82 12.63 10.90
N VAL A 124 -12.94 13.95 10.72
CA VAL A 124 -14.18 14.70 11.02
C VAL A 124 -15.34 14.22 10.13
N GLY A 125 -15.07 13.92 8.86
CA GLY A 125 -16.06 13.29 7.97
C GLY A 125 -16.51 11.92 8.47
N CYS A 126 -15.58 11.10 8.97
CA CYS A 126 -15.93 9.84 9.62
C CYS A 126 -16.80 10.05 10.86
N GLU A 127 -16.45 11.03 11.70
CA GLU A 127 -17.23 11.33 12.89
C GLU A 127 -18.68 11.69 12.55
N ALA A 128 -18.89 12.51 11.51
CA ALA A 128 -20.22 12.85 11.03
C ALA A 128 -21.02 11.64 10.48
N LEU A 129 -20.36 10.67 9.84
CA LEU A 129 -20.98 9.40 9.45
C LEU A 129 -21.42 8.61 10.70
N LEU A 130 -20.54 8.50 11.69
CA LEU A 130 -20.82 7.77 12.93
C LEU A 130 -21.92 8.42 13.77
N ASP A 131 -22.09 9.74 13.69
CA ASP A 131 -23.17 10.49 14.34
C ASP A 131 -24.50 10.49 13.55
N ASN A 132 -24.50 9.98 12.30
CA ASN A 132 -25.71 9.89 11.49
C ASN A 132 -26.56 8.68 11.90
N GLU A 133 -27.29 8.80 13.00
CA GLU A 133 -28.12 7.74 13.58
C GLU A 133 -29.09 7.07 12.59
N PRO A 134 -29.82 7.80 11.70
CA PRO A 134 -30.67 7.17 10.70
C PRO A 134 -29.90 6.25 9.74
N LEU A 135 -28.75 6.71 9.24
CA LEU A 135 -27.91 5.93 8.32
C LEU A 135 -27.25 4.76 9.05
N MET A 136 -26.71 4.98 10.25
CA MET A 136 -26.09 3.94 11.07
C MET A 136 -27.10 2.84 11.44
N THR A 137 -28.34 3.21 11.76
CA THR A 137 -29.43 2.26 12.02
C THR A 137 -29.81 1.49 10.77
N LYS A 138 -29.91 2.17 9.60
CA LYS A 138 -30.16 1.53 8.30
C LYS A 138 -29.08 0.49 7.99
N LEU A 139 -27.80 0.87 8.06
CA LEU A 139 -26.66 -0.01 7.79
C LEU A 139 -26.63 -1.22 8.73
N ARG A 140 -26.87 -0.99 10.03
CA ARG A 140 -26.94 -2.08 11.02
C ARG A 140 -28.09 -3.05 10.73
N THR A 141 -29.25 -2.53 10.31
CA THR A 141 -30.44 -3.34 10.01
C THR A 141 -30.28 -4.12 8.70
N GLU A 142 -29.61 -3.54 7.70
CA GLU A 142 -29.34 -4.20 6.43
C GLU A 142 -28.48 -5.47 6.61
N GLY A 143 -27.56 -5.44 7.58
CA GLY A 143 -26.63 -6.53 7.90
C GLY A 143 -25.55 -6.69 6.83
N PHE A 144 -24.32 -6.93 7.26
CA PHE A 144 -23.18 -7.14 6.37
C PHE A 144 -22.35 -8.32 6.84
N ASP A 145 -21.71 -9.02 5.91
CA ASP A 145 -20.88 -10.18 6.18
C ASP A 145 -19.40 -9.82 6.34
N MET A 146 -19.01 -8.65 5.85
CA MET A 146 -17.63 -8.15 5.84
C MET A 146 -17.59 -6.63 5.68
N MET A 147 -16.56 -6.02 6.30
CA MET A 147 -16.07 -4.69 5.96
C MET A 147 -14.87 -4.78 5.02
N LEU A 148 -14.92 -4.15 3.85
CA LEU A 148 -13.75 -3.91 3.00
C LEU A 148 -13.34 -2.43 3.14
N THR A 149 -12.14 -2.17 3.67
CA THR A 149 -11.69 -0.79 3.94
C THR A 149 -10.18 -0.65 3.76
N ASP A 150 -9.73 0.57 3.48
CA ASP A 150 -8.30 0.91 3.57
C ASP A 150 -8.03 1.51 4.96
N PRO A 151 -7.20 0.87 5.81
CA PRO A 151 -6.95 1.33 7.19
C PRO A 151 -6.04 2.57 7.24
N PHE A 152 -5.79 3.25 6.13
CA PHE A 152 -5.19 4.59 6.14
C PHE A 152 -6.06 5.61 6.88
N LEU A 153 -7.38 5.41 6.92
CA LEU A 153 -8.32 6.17 7.76
C LEU A 153 -9.06 5.23 8.73
N PRO A 154 -9.43 5.70 9.93
CA PRO A 154 -9.95 4.81 10.99
C PRO A 154 -11.37 4.32 10.77
N CYS A 155 -12.13 4.95 9.87
CA CYS A 155 -13.58 4.83 9.85
C CYS A 155 -14.10 3.41 9.60
N GLY A 156 -13.57 2.73 8.58
CA GLY A 156 -14.01 1.39 8.26
C GLY A 156 -13.69 0.40 9.38
N SER A 157 -12.54 0.56 10.04
CA SER A 157 -12.16 -0.27 11.20
C SER A 157 -13.09 -0.06 12.39
N ILE A 158 -13.51 1.18 12.66
CA ILE A 158 -14.49 1.51 13.71
C ILE A 158 -15.85 0.89 13.36
N LEU A 159 -16.33 1.07 12.12
CA LEU A 159 -17.58 0.49 11.65
C LEU A 159 -17.58 -1.04 11.73
N ALA A 160 -16.48 -1.69 11.34
CA ALA A 160 -16.33 -3.14 11.43
C ALA A 160 -16.54 -3.63 12.87
N ARG A 161 -15.90 -2.97 13.83
CA ARG A 161 -16.05 -3.28 15.26
C ARG A 161 -17.46 -3.00 15.77
N MET A 162 -18.04 -1.82 15.46
CA MET A 162 -19.39 -1.45 15.87
C MET A 162 -20.48 -2.38 15.33
N PHE A 163 -20.29 -2.93 14.14
CA PHE A 163 -21.20 -3.89 13.53
C PHE A 163 -20.83 -5.35 13.82
N SER A 164 -19.72 -5.59 14.52
CA SER A 164 -19.21 -6.93 14.83
C SER A 164 -19.02 -7.80 13.56
N ILE A 165 -18.48 -7.19 12.50
CA ILE A 165 -18.20 -7.85 11.22
C ILE A 165 -16.68 -7.90 10.98
N PRO A 166 -16.15 -8.95 10.34
CA PRO A 166 -14.73 -9.06 10.08
C PRO A 166 -14.27 -8.02 9.05
N ALA A 167 -13.11 -7.40 9.30
CA ALA A 167 -12.51 -6.42 8.40
C ALA A 167 -11.47 -7.07 7.47
N VAL A 168 -11.56 -6.77 6.18
CA VAL A 168 -10.52 -7.01 5.19
C VAL A 168 -9.90 -5.67 4.82
N TYR A 169 -8.61 -5.56 5.07
CA TYR A 169 -7.85 -4.34 4.83
C TYR A 169 -7.21 -4.34 3.46
N PHE A 170 -7.48 -3.32 2.66
CA PHE A 170 -6.92 -3.16 1.33
C PHE A 170 -5.92 -2.01 1.33
N LEU A 171 -4.62 -2.33 1.42
CA LEU A 171 -3.61 -1.37 1.89
C LEU A 171 -2.34 -1.38 1.03
N ARG A 172 -1.72 -0.21 0.79
CA ARG A 172 -0.35 -0.12 0.25
C ARG A 172 0.72 -0.16 1.35
N GLY A 173 0.50 0.54 2.44
CA GLY A 173 1.35 0.62 3.63
C GLY A 173 0.91 1.79 4.50
N LEU A 174 1.20 1.76 5.80
CA LEU A 174 0.90 2.87 6.71
C LEU A 174 2.18 3.58 7.16
N PRO A 175 2.12 4.90 7.42
CA PRO A 175 3.22 5.60 8.09
C PRO A 175 3.67 4.86 9.34
N CYS A 176 4.99 4.82 9.55
CA CYS A 176 5.65 4.13 10.65
C CYS A 176 5.51 2.60 10.70
N GLU A 177 5.13 1.97 9.60
CA GLU A 177 4.84 0.53 9.56
C GLU A 177 3.75 0.14 10.59
N LEU A 178 2.73 0.98 10.75
CA LEU A 178 1.67 0.72 11.72
C LEU A 178 0.96 -0.62 11.44
N ASP A 179 0.80 -0.98 10.17
CA ASP A 179 0.27 -2.26 9.70
C ASP A 179 1.11 -3.46 10.16
N ILE A 180 2.43 -3.33 10.09
CA ILE A 180 3.38 -4.35 10.56
C ILE A 180 3.31 -4.48 12.08
N LYS A 181 3.31 -3.35 12.79
CA LYS A 181 3.21 -3.31 14.27
C LYS A 181 1.87 -3.87 14.76
N ALA A 182 0.78 -3.54 14.08
CA ALA A 182 -0.56 -4.03 14.42
C ALA A 182 -0.67 -5.55 14.27
N ASN A 183 -0.05 -6.13 13.23
CA ASN A 183 -0.01 -7.59 13.02
C ASN A 183 1.05 -8.31 13.85
N LYS A 184 1.80 -7.61 14.73
CA LYS A 184 2.97 -8.18 15.45
C LYS A 184 4.01 -8.78 14.50
N CYS A 185 4.09 -8.27 13.28
CA CYS A 185 4.99 -8.78 12.25
C CYS A 185 6.44 -8.33 12.53
N PRO A 186 7.44 -9.23 12.46
CA PRO A 186 8.83 -8.85 12.59
C PRO A 186 9.24 -7.84 11.52
N SER A 187 9.92 -6.76 11.95
CA SER A 187 10.57 -5.77 11.06
C SER A 187 11.98 -5.48 11.56
N PRO A 188 12.96 -6.35 11.26
CA PRO A 188 14.32 -6.19 11.75
C PRO A 188 15.01 -4.99 11.11
N VAL A 189 15.36 -4.00 11.93
CA VAL A 189 16.04 -2.75 11.50
C VAL A 189 17.42 -2.98 10.89
N SER A 190 17.95 -4.20 10.98
CA SER A 190 19.24 -4.58 10.39
C SER A 190 19.22 -4.72 8.87
N TYR A 191 18.05 -4.98 8.27
CA TYR A 191 17.90 -5.14 6.82
C TYR A 191 16.58 -4.60 6.26
N VAL A 192 15.57 -4.32 7.08
CA VAL A 192 14.33 -3.67 6.60
C VAL A 192 14.54 -2.15 6.64
N PRO A 193 14.65 -1.46 5.50
CA PRO A 193 14.90 -0.02 5.48
C PRO A 193 13.66 0.76 5.97
N LYS A 194 13.90 1.75 6.81
CA LYS A 194 12.90 2.67 7.32
C LYS A 194 12.53 3.72 6.28
N PHE A 195 11.31 4.22 6.38
CA PHE A 195 10.77 5.13 5.38
C PHE A 195 11.58 6.44 5.40
N PHE A 196 11.79 7.04 4.22
CA PHE A 196 12.71 8.19 4.04
C PHE A 196 14.18 7.97 4.41
N SER A 197 14.61 6.75 4.77
CA SER A 197 16.02 6.49 5.05
C SER A 197 16.90 6.55 3.80
N GLY A 198 16.32 6.33 2.61
CA GLY A 198 17.07 6.21 1.36
C GLY A 198 18.02 5.00 1.33
N ASN A 199 17.81 4.03 2.22
CA ASN A 199 18.57 2.80 2.28
C ASN A 199 17.89 1.70 1.44
N THR A 200 18.69 0.71 1.03
CA THR A 200 18.20 -0.56 0.47
C THR A 200 18.09 -1.63 1.56
N ASP A 201 17.67 -2.84 1.18
CA ASP A 201 17.71 -4.02 2.05
C ASP A 201 19.13 -4.55 2.32
N ARG A 202 20.13 -4.03 1.60
CA ARG A 202 21.55 -4.29 1.82
C ARG A 202 22.22 -3.03 2.35
N MET A 203 22.52 -3.04 3.64
CA MET A 203 23.08 -1.89 4.36
C MET A 203 24.46 -2.17 4.92
N SER A 204 25.38 -1.23 4.71
CA SER A 204 26.63 -1.08 5.45
C SER A 204 26.38 -0.73 6.92
N PHE A 205 27.42 -0.74 7.75
CA PHE A 205 27.28 -0.38 9.16
C PHE A 205 26.74 1.06 9.36
N PRO A 206 27.27 2.11 8.70
CA PRO A 206 26.71 3.46 8.82
C PRO A 206 25.24 3.57 8.37
N GLU A 207 24.87 2.86 7.30
CA GLU A 207 23.48 2.82 6.84
C GLU A 207 22.56 2.14 7.86
N ARG A 208 23.02 1.07 8.53
CA ARG A 208 22.27 0.44 9.63
C ARG A 208 22.15 1.37 10.85
N VAL A 209 23.17 2.15 11.18
CA VAL A 209 23.10 3.16 12.24
C VAL A 209 22.04 4.22 11.89
N LYS A 210 22.07 4.76 10.66
CA LYS A 210 21.05 5.67 10.15
C LYS A 210 19.66 5.05 10.22
N ASN A 211 19.51 3.80 9.79
CA ASN A 211 18.24 3.08 9.80
C ASN A 211 17.66 2.91 11.20
N MET A 212 18.53 2.56 12.17
CA MET A 212 18.18 2.47 13.59
C MET A 212 17.72 3.83 14.12
N MET A 213 18.45 4.92 13.85
CA MET A 213 18.06 6.27 14.26
C MET A 213 16.71 6.69 13.67
N MET A 214 16.49 6.42 12.39
CA MET A 214 15.20 6.68 11.73
C MET A 214 14.05 5.90 12.39
N SER A 215 14.28 4.66 12.83
CA SER A 215 13.25 3.87 13.52
C SER A 215 12.78 4.51 14.84
N PHE A 216 13.69 5.16 15.57
CA PHE A 216 13.34 5.91 16.78
C PHE A 216 12.57 7.19 16.46
N LEU A 217 13.02 7.94 15.44
CA LEU A 217 12.35 9.16 14.99
C LEU A 217 10.93 8.87 14.50
N GLU A 218 10.74 7.80 13.71
CA GLU A 218 9.42 7.35 13.29
C GLU A 218 8.51 7.14 14.50
N SER A 219 8.96 6.42 15.53
CA SER A 219 8.14 6.12 16.71
C SER A 219 7.55 7.38 17.38
N TYR A 220 8.29 8.49 17.40
CA TYR A 220 7.79 9.77 17.91
C TYR A 220 6.77 10.40 16.96
N ILE A 221 7.06 10.42 15.66
CA ILE A 221 6.16 10.95 14.62
C ILE A 221 4.81 10.21 14.62
N CYS A 222 4.79 8.90 14.86
CA CYS A 222 3.55 8.12 14.85
C CYS A 222 2.55 8.58 15.92
N THR A 223 3.04 8.92 17.11
CA THR A 223 2.16 9.39 18.19
C THR A 223 1.38 10.61 17.75
N VAL A 224 2.04 11.54 17.05
CA VAL A 224 1.39 12.74 16.50
C VAL A 224 0.44 12.39 15.36
N LEU A 225 0.86 11.51 14.43
CA LEU A 225 0.06 11.13 13.25
C LEU A 225 -1.27 10.47 13.64
N TYR A 226 -1.26 9.61 14.65
CA TYR A 226 -2.42 8.79 14.99
C TYR A 226 -3.21 9.28 16.20
N GLN A 227 -2.78 10.36 16.87
CA GLN A 227 -3.48 10.92 18.04
C GLN A 227 -4.98 11.15 17.77
N LYS A 228 -5.33 11.76 16.62
CA LYS A 228 -6.74 12.01 16.27
C LYS A 228 -7.53 10.73 16.01
N PHE A 229 -6.87 9.67 15.57
CA PHE A 229 -7.52 8.39 15.37
C PHE A 229 -7.74 7.71 16.73
N ASP A 230 -6.75 7.77 17.63
CA ASP A 230 -6.88 7.28 19.01
C ASP A 230 -8.00 8.00 19.78
N GLU A 231 -8.11 9.34 19.63
CA GLU A 231 -9.21 10.13 20.20
C GLU A 231 -10.58 9.67 19.68
N LEU A 232 -10.71 9.46 18.36
CA LEU A 232 -11.96 9.01 17.75
C LEU A 232 -12.33 7.59 18.16
N VAL A 233 -11.35 6.68 18.21
CA VAL A 233 -11.55 5.30 18.68
C VAL A 233 -12.02 5.31 20.13
N SER A 234 -11.33 6.03 21.01
CA SER A 234 -11.69 6.12 22.43
C SER A 234 -13.09 6.70 22.65
N LYS A 235 -13.49 7.68 21.82
CA LYS A 235 -14.84 8.27 21.88
C LYS A 235 -15.95 7.28 21.50
N ARG A 236 -15.68 6.38 20.54
CA ARG A 236 -16.68 5.48 19.94
C ARG A 236 -16.66 4.07 20.52
N ILE A 237 -15.51 3.65 21.03
CA ILE A 237 -15.25 2.31 21.54
C ILE A 237 -14.72 2.48 22.96
N GLN A 238 -15.60 2.28 23.95
CA GLN A 238 -15.34 2.57 25.37
C GLN A 238 -14.59 1.44 26.09
N ASP A 239 -13.63 0.80 25.42
CA ASP A 239 -12.80 -0.28 25.97
C ASP A 239 -11.33 0.15 26.19
N GLY A 240 -11.01 1.42 25.94
CA GLY A 240 -9.66 1.99 26.14
C GLY A 240 -8.66 1.61 25.05
N MET A 241 -9.14 1.06 23.93
CA MET A 241 -8.32 0.61 22.81
C MET A 241 -7.73 1.77 22.00
N SER A 242 -6.47 1.64 21.59
CA SER A 242 -5.81 2.52 20.61
C SER A 242 -6.17 2.14 19.17
N TYR A 243 -5.98 3.05 18.21
CA TYR A 243 -6.19 2.77 16.79
C TYR A 243 -5.35 1.59 16.28
N LYS A 244 -4.11 1.49 16.76
CA LYS A 244 -3.21 0.36 16.46
C LYS A 244 -3.81 -0.98 16.90
N GLU A 245 -4.42 -1.02 18.09
CA GLU A 245 -5.05 -2.23 18.62
C GLU A 245 -6.33 -2.55 17.85
N LEU A 246 -7.13 -1.54 17.50
CA LEU A 246 -8.33 -1.72 16.67
C LEU A 246 -8.00 -2.39 15.34
N ILE A 247 -7.03 -1.84 14.60
CA ILE A 247 -6.65 -2.44 13.31
C ILE A 247 -5.93 -3.78 13.47
N SER A 248 -5.44 -4.13 14.67
CA SER A 248 -4.90 -5.47 14.91
C SER A 248 -5.96 -6.57 14.81
N GLU A 249 -7.25 -6.23 14.85
CA GLU A 249 -8.37 -7.18 14.72
C GLU A 249 -8.72 -7.54 13.26
N GLY A 250 -8.03 -6.95 12.28
CA GLY A 250 -8.23 -7.25 10.86
C GLY A 250 -8.07 -8.73 10.53
N ALA A 251 -9.04 -9.30 9.82
CA ALA A 251 -9.04 -10.71 9.45
C ALA A 251 -8.00 -11.02 8.37
N ILE A 252 -7.95 -10.22 7.30
CA ILE A 252 -6.98 -10.33 6.21
C ILE A 252 -6.48 -8.93 5.81
N TRP A 253 -5.19 -8.85 5.49
CA TRP A 253 -4.55 -7.67 4.92
C TRP A 253 -4.18 -7.96 3.47
N LEU A 254 -4.97 -7.42 2.54
CA LEU A 254 -4.67 -7.39 1.11
C LEU A 254 -3.67 -6.26 0.83
N LEU A 255 -2.39 -6.61 0.79
CA LEU A 255 -1.28 -5.70 0.58
C LEU A 255 -1.06 -5.45 -0.91
N ARG A 256 -1.24 -4.22 -1.37
CA ARG A 256 -1.07 -3.78 -2.77
C ARG A 256 0.38 -3.72 -3.24
N TYR A 257 1.23 -4.60 -2.72
CA TYR A 257 2.59 -4.75 -3.20
C TYR A 257 3.03 -6.22 -3.19
N ASP A 258 4.14 -6.49 -3.87
CA ASP A 258 4.94 -7.70 -3.77
C ASP A 258 6.44 -7.32 -3.71
N PHE A 259 7.33 -8.32 -3.77
CA PHE A 259 8.79 -8.11 -3.67
C PHE A 259 9.49 -7.84 -5.01
N VAL A 260 8.77 -7.89 -6.14
CA VAL A 260 9.26 -7.31 -7.39
C VAL A 260 9.37 -5.80 -7.22
N PHE A 261 8.40 -5.19 -6.52
CA PHE A 261 8.42 -3.76 -6.22
C PHE A 261 9.08 -3.41 -4.88
N ASP A 262 8.67 -4.04 -3.78
CA ASP A 262 9.12 -3.73 -2.42
C ASP A 262 10.37 -4.53 -2.01
N TRP A 263 10.95 -4.23 -0.85
CA TRP A 263 12.06 -5.01 -0.31
C TRP A 263 11.56 -6.28 0.40
N PRO A 264 12.20 -7.46 0.20
CA PRO A 264 11.86 -8.69 0.91
C PRO A 264 11.88 -8.51 2.43
N LYS A 265 10.78 -8.89 3.10
CA LYS A 265 10.65 -8.81 4.56
C LYS A 265 9.66 -9.87 5.09
N PRO A 266 9.67 -10.15 6.40
CA PRO A 266 8.73 -11.09 7.01
C PRO A 266 7.29 -10.61 6.83
N LEU A 267 6.37 -11.56 6.76
CA LEU A 267 4.92 -11.33 6.67
C LEU A 267 4.20 -12.30 7.60
N MET A 268 3.05 -11.87 8.12
CA MET A 268 2.15 -12.74 8.90
C MET A 268 1.21 -13.54 8.00
N PRO A 269 0.68 -14.70 8.46
CA PRO A 269 -0.16 -15.56 7.63
C PRO A 269 -1.43 -14.90 7.08
N ASN A 270 -1.94 -13.87 7.75
CA ASN A 270 -3.10 -13.08 7.31
C ASN A 270 -2.73 -11.91 6.36
N MET A 271 -1.46 -11.76 5.98
CA MET A 271 -0.98 -10.70 5.09
C MET A 271 -0.75 -11.26 3.68
N VAL A 272 -1.60 -10.87 2.75
CA VAL A 272 -1.68 -11.41 1.39
C VAL A 272 -1.20 -10.37 0.39
N LEU A 273 -0.20 -10.71 -0.41
CA LEU A 273 0.35 -9.83 -1.45
C LEU A 273 -0.55 -9.86 -2.69
N ILE A 274 -1.07 -8.68 -3.06
CA ILE A 274 -1.89 -8.43 -4.25
C ILE A 274 -1.30 -7.28 -5.09
N GLY A 275 0.04 -7.20 -5.13
CA GLY A 275 0.78 -6.29 -6.01
C GLY A 275 0.34 -6.45 -7.47
N GLY A 276 0.16 -5.34 -8.18
CA GLY A 276 -0.27 -5.38 -9.58
C GLY A 276 -1.76 -5.69 -9.78
N ILE A 277 -2.62 -5.52 -8.76
CA ILE A 277 -4.08 -5.68 -8.93
C ILE A 277 -4.68 -4.75 -10.01
N ASN A 278 -4.03 -3.62 -10.30
CA ASN A 278 -4.40 -2.70 -11.36
C ASN A 278 -3.76 -3.01 -12.73
N CYS A 279 -3.05 -4.13 -12.86
CA CYS A 279 -2.60 -4.65 -14.15
C CYS A 279 -3.80 -5.23 -14.90
N ALA A 280 -4.59 -4.36 -15.52
CA ALA A 280 -5.80 -4.75 -16.22
C ALA A 280 -5.49 -5.45 -17.54
N LYS A 281 -6.39 -6.35 -17.96
CA LYS A 281 -6.46 -6.83 -19.33
C LYS A 281 -6.78 -5.65 -20.24
N THR A 282 -5.94 -5.45 -21.25
CA THR A 282 -5.92 -4.28 -22.14
C THR A 282 -7.27 -4.04 -22.82
N ALA A 283 -7.78 -2.81 -22.69
CA ALA A 283 -8.86 -2.33 -23.56
C ALA A 283 -8.26 -1.76 -24.86
N PRO A 284 -8.98 -1.82 -25.99
CA PRO A 284 -8.53 -1.17 -27.21
C PRO A 284 -8.45 0.36 -27.01
N LEU A 285 -7.36 0.96 -27.48
CA LEU A 285 -7.21 2.42 -27.44
C LEU A 285 -8.28 3.10 -28.30
N PRO A 286 -8.79 4.28 -27.87
CA PRO A 286 -9.57 5.16 -28.73
C PRO A 286 -8.88 5.41 -30.08
N ALA A 287 -9.64 5.47 -31.17
CA ALA A 287 -9.11 5.51 -32.52
C ALA A 287 -8.10 6.67 -32.74
N ASP A 288 -8.40 7.83 -32.16
CA ASP A 288 -7.55 9.03 -32.24
C ASP A 288 -6.24 8.91 -31.44
N LEU A 289 -6.23 8.10 -30.37
CA LEU A 289 -5.01 7.77 -29.64
C LEU A 289 -4.21 6.70 -30.36
N LYS A 290 -4.89 5.68 -30.87
CA LYS A 290 -4.28 4.60 -31.65
C LYS A 290 -3.55 5.16 -32.87
N GLU A 291 -4.20 6.00 -33.66
CA GLU A 291 -3.59 6.66 -34.82
C GLU A 291 -2.37 7.50 -34.40
N PHE A 292 -2.50 8.24 -33.29
CA PHE A 292 -1.40 9.04 -32.77
C PHE A 292 -0.21 8.19 -32.34
N VAL A 293 -0.40 7.08 -31.63
CA VAL A 293 0.73 6.23 -31.20
C VAL A 293 1.29 5.38 -32.33
N ASP A 294 0.48 4.95 -33.29
CA ASP A 294 0.95 4.12 -34.41
C ASP A 294 1.84 4.90 -35.37
N ALA A 295 1.51 6.17 -35.62
CA ALA A 295 2.29 7.05 -36.47
C ALA A 295 3.60 7.56 -35.80
N SER A 296 3.98 7.00 -34.64
CA SER A 296 5.29 7.21 -34.00
C SER A 296 6.46 6.44 -34.65
N GLY A 297 6.21 5.65 -35.70
CA GLY A 297 7.26 4.91 -36.40
C GLY A 297 7.99 3.92 -35.49
N ASP A 298 9.30 3.79 -35.69
CA ASP A 298 10.20 2.94 -34.90
C ASP A 298 10.69 3.62 -33.60
N ASP A 299 10.67 4.97 -33.61
CA ASP A 299 11.02 5.79 -32.45
C ASP A 299 10.10 5.52 -31.25
N GLY A 300 8.83 5.20 -31.52
CA GLY A 300 7.83 4.89 -30.52
C GLY A 300 7.36 6.12 -29.74
N PHE A 301 6.72 5.88 -28.59
CA PHE A 301 6.13 6.97 -27.82
C PHE A 301 6.35 6.86 -26.31
N ILE A 302 6.14 7.99 -25.65
CA ILE A 302 6.29 8.20 -24.21
C ILE A 302 4.91 8.50 -23.62
N VAL A 303 4.61 7.88 -22.47
CA VAL A 303 3.46 8.23 -21.65
C VAL A 303 3.96 9.06 -20.47
N PHE A 304 3.42 10.26 -20.28
CA PHE A 304 3.78 11.16 -19.18
C PHE A 304 2.57 11.56 -18.33
N THR A 305 2.67 11.32 -17.02
CA THR A 305 1.65 11.67 -16.03
C THR A 305 2.24 11.74 -14.63
N LEU A 306 1.81 12.71 -13.83
CA LEU A 306 2.20 12.85 -12.42
C LEU A 306 1.15 12.27 -11.46
N GLY A 307 0.32 11.34 -11.96
CA GLY A 307 -0.68 10.62 -11.16
C GLY A 307 -1.97 11.41 -10.96
N SER A 308 -2.97 10.81 -10.31
CA SER A 308 -4.32 11.41 -10.18
C SER A 308 -4.33 12.76 -9.45
N MET A 309 -3.35 12.95 -8.55
CA MET A 309 -3.30 14.09 -7.64
C MET A 309 -2.43 15.25 -8.15
N VAL A 310 -1.74 15.13 -9.27
CA VAL A 310 -0.98 16.26 -9.86
C VAL A 310 -1.20 16.22 -11.36
N SER A 311 -1.87 17.23 -11.89
CA SER A 311 -2.20 17.33 -13.32
C SER A 311 -1.63 18.57 -13.99
N ASP A 312 -1.07 19.48 -13.23
CA ASP A 312 -0.45 20.72 -13.68
C ASP A 312 0.87 20.96 -12.95
N MET A 313 1.58 22.00 -13.39
CA MET A 313 2.83 22.48 -12.82
C MET A 313 3.03 23.93 -13.24
N PRO A 314 3.88 24.70 -12.53
CA PRO A 314 4.19 26.07 -12.91
C PRO A 314 4.63 26.19 -14.36
N GLU A 315 4.23 27.27 -15.05
CA GLU A 315 4.47 27.47 -16.48
C GLU A 315 5.96 27.33 -16.85
N ALA A 316 6.85 27.92 -16.04
CA ALA A 316 8.30 27.83 -16.24
C ALA A 316 8.81 26.37 -16.23
N LYS A 317 8.22 25.50 -15.39
CA LYS A 317 8.56 24.08 -15.33
C LYS A 317 7.94 23.32 -16.49
N ALA A 318 6.67 23.57 -16.82
CA ALA A 318 6.02 22.98 -17.98
C ALA A 318 6.77 23.29 -19.28
N LYS A 319 7.28 24.52 -19.42
CA LYS A 319 8.08 24.96 -20.56
C LYS A 319 9.32 24.10 -20.76
N GLN A 320 10.04 23.72 -19.70
CA GLN A 320 11.21 22.84 -19.81
C GLN A 320 10.84 21.47 -20.40
N PHE A 321 9.69 20.91 -20.02
CA PHE A 321 9.19 19.66 -20.61
C PHE A 321 8.83 19.84 -22.10
N PHE A 322 8.09 20.89 -22.46
CA PHE A 322 7.78 21.18 -23.85
C PHE A 322 9.04 21.37 -24.71
N ASP A 323 10.02 22.13 -24.21
CA ASP A 323 11.30 22.36 -24.88
C ASP A 323 12.09 21.06 -25.06
N ALA A 324 12.05 20.14 -24.08
CA ALA A 324 12.70 18.84 -24.17
C ALA A 324 12.01 17.94 -25.20
N PHE A 325 10.68 17.93 -25.20
CA PHE A 325 9.89 17.13 -26.15
C PHE A 325 10.09 17.58 -27.61
N ARG A 326 10.44 18.84 -27.88
CA ARG A 326 10.84 19.29 -29.23
C ARG A 326 12.12 18.64 -29.73
N GLN A 327 12.99 18.19 -28.83
CA GLN A 327 14.33 17.69 -29.16
C GLN A 327 14.41 16.17 -29.32
N ILE A 328 13.27 15.48 -29.17
CA ILE A 328 13.19 14.02 -29.29
C ILE A 328 12.25 13.62 -30.43
N PRO A 329 12.53 12.52 -31.14
CA PRO A 329 11.66 12.06 -32.22
C PRO A 329 10.40 11.32 -31.71
N GLN A 330 10.41 10.87 -30.45
CA GLN A 330 9.27 10.18 -29.84
C GLN A 330 8.03 11.05 -29.80
N ARG A 331 6.87 10.43 -30.02
CA ARG A 331 5.60 11.05 -29.66
C ARG A 331 5.40 11.00 -28.15
N VAL A 332 4.69 11.98 -27.60
CA VAL A 332 4.47 12.11 -26.16
C VAL A 332 2.98 12.27 -25.92
N ILE A 333 2.41 11.38 -25.11
CA ILE A 333 1.07 11.55 -24.56
C ILE A 333 1.25 12.06 -23.14
N TRP A 334 0.75 13.26 -22.85
CA TRP A 334 0.95 13.91 -21.56
C TRP A 334 -0.37 14.27 -20.91
N ARG A 335 -0.62 13.73 -19.70
CA ARG A 335 -1.68 14.23 -18.83
C ARG A 335 -1.29 15.60 -18.28
N TYR A 336 -1.94 16.66 -18.77
CA TYR A 336 -1.66 18.03 -18.37
C TYR A 336 -2.94 18.89 -18.39
N THR A 337 -3.18 19.64 -17.32
CA THR A 337 -4.33 20.56 -17.15
C THR A 337 -3.92 21.98 -16.81
N GLY A 338 -2.62 22.30 -16.84
CA GLY A 338 -2.13 23.65 -16.60
C GLY A 338 -2.21 24.53 -17.85
N GLU A 339 -1.52 25.67 -17.81
CA GLU A 339 -1.50 26.62 -18.93
C GLU A 339 -0.80 26.05 -20.16
N ILE A 340 -1.51 26.04 -21.28
CA ILE A 340 -1.02 25.47 -22.53
C ILE A 340 -0.30 26.58 -23.33
N PRO A 341 0.98 26.40 -23.69
CA PRO A 341 1.69 27.38 -24.50
C PRO A 341 1.08 27.44 -25.92
N LYS A 342 1.17 28.60 -26.59
CA LYS A 342 0.59 28.79 -27.93
C LYS A 342 1.21 27.86 -28.98
N ASP A 343 2.44 27.40 -28.75
CA ASP A 343 3.27 26.67 -29.69
C ASP A 343 3.59 25.24 -29.21
N VAL A 344 2.56 24.48 -28.82
CA VAL A 344 2.71 23.07 -28.41
C VAL A 344 3.46 22.26 -29.49
N PRO A 345 4.48 21.46 -29.13
CA PRO A 345 5.21 20.63 -30.06
C PRO A 345 4.30 19.64 -30.79
N LYS A 346 4.50 19.47 -32.10
CA LYS A 346 3.64 18.59 -32.95
C LYS A 346 3.65 17.12 -32.51
N ASN A 347 4.71 16.68 -31.84
CA ASN A 347 4.84 15.33 -31.31
C ASN A 347 4.21 15.16 -29.92
N VAL A 348 3.58 16.20 -29.34
CA VAL A 348 2.95 16.15 -28.01
C VAL A 348 1.43 16.18 -28.15
N LYS A 349 0.75 15.21 -27.51
CA LYS A 349 -0.71 15.17 -27.35
C LYS A 349 -1.06 15.33 -25.88
N LEU A 350 -1.70 16.46 -25.54
CA LEU A 350 -2.14 16.77 -24.18
C LEU A 350 -3.52 16.16 -23.91
N MET A 351 -3.72 15.65 -22.70
CA MET A 351 -4.99 15.06 -22.27
C MET A 351 -5.32 15.42 -20.82
N LYS A 352 -6.61 15.53 -20.48
CA LYS A 352 -7.06 15.70 -19.09
C LYS A 352 -6.96 14.38 -18.29
N TRP A 353 -7.20 13.26 -18.97
CA TRP A 353 -7.06 11.92 -18.42
C TRP A 353 -6.50 10.99 -19.48
N VAL A 354 -5.61 10.08 -19.08
CA VAL A 354 -4.87 9.20 -19.98
C VAL A 354 -5.26 7.75 -19.67
N PRO A 355 -5.61 6.91 -20.66
CA PRO A 355 -5.78 5.47 -20.46
C PRO A 355 -4.40 4.83 -20.28
N GLN A 356 -3.79 5.07 -19.12
CA GLN A 356 -2.37 4.86 -18.84
C GLN A 356 -1.96 3.40 -19.05
N ASN A 357 -2.66 2.45 -18.43
CA ASN A 357 -2.33 1.04 -18.57
C ASN A 357 -2.47 0.54 -20.02
N ASP A 358 -3.52 0.94 -20.74
CA ASP A 358 -3.72 0.53 -22.14
C ASP A 358 -2.64 1.10 -23.08
N LEU A 359 -2.19 2.33 -22.82
CA LEU A 359 -1.08 2.92 -23.56
C LEU A 359 0.25 2.23 -23.25
N LEU A 360 0.51 1.92 -21.98
CA LEU A 360 1.73 1.22 -21.59
C LEU A 360 1.80 -0.20 -22.17
N ALA A 361 0.65 -0.86 -22.35
CA ALA A 361 0.57 -2.15 -23.01
C ALA A 361 0.81 -2.11 -24.53
N HIS A 362 0.81 -0.94 -25.14
CA HIS A 362 1.07 -0.82 -26.57
C HIS A 362 2.54 -1.17 -26.88
N PRO A 363 2.84 -1.97 -27.91
CA PRO A 363 4.21 -2.43 -28.21
C PRO A 363 5.19 -1.30 -28.54
N LYS A 364 4.68 -0.13 -28.94
CA LYS A 364 5.49 1.07 -29.23
C LYS A 364 5.78 1.95 -28.00
N ALA A 365 5.27 1.62 -26.81
CA ALA A 365 5.57 2.34 -25.59
C ALA A 365 7.05 2.14 -25.21
N LYS A 366 7.82 3.23 -25.16
CA LYS A 366 9.26 3.20 -24.87
C LYS A 366 9.58 3.54 -23.43
N VAL A 367 8.98 4.61 -22.92
CA VAL A 367 9.26 5.13 -21.57
C VAL A 367 7.97 5.56 -20.91
N PHE A 368 7.87 5.25 -19.62
CA PHE A 368 6.86 5.82 -18.74
C PHE A 368 7.47 6.91 -17.87
N MET A 369 7.09 8.16 -18.12
CA MET A 369 7.45 9.30 -17.29
C MET A 369 6.43 9.43 -16.16
N THR A 370 6.88 9.34 -14.91
CA THR A 370 5.96 9.23 -13.76
C THR A 370 6.50 9.85 -12.48
N HIS A 371 5.60 10.31 -11.62
CA HIS A 371 5.92 10.71 -10.24
C HIS A 371 6.36 9.55 -9.32
N GLY A 372 6.19 8.29 -9.72
CA GLY A 372 6.58 7.13 -8.88
C GLY A 372 5.52 6.67 -7.88
N GLY A 373 4.24 7.00 -8.11
CA GLY A 373 3.12 6.38 -7.39
C GLY A 373 3.00 4.89 -7.67
N SER A 374 2.65 4.10 -6.64
CA SER A 374 2.63 2.63 -6.70
C SER A 374 1.76 2.04 -7.82
N HIS A 375 0.58 2.62 -8.10
CA HIS A 375 -0.28 2.16 -9.21
C HIS A 375 0.43 2.23 -10.57
N GLY A 376 0.99 3.39 -10.90
CA GLY A 376 1.68 3.56 -12.18
C GLY A 376 2.96 2.72 -12.28
N ILE A 377 3.64 2.50 -11.15
CA ILE A 377 4.79 1.58 -11.13
C ILE A 377 4.36 0.18 -11.55
N TYR A 378 3.28 -0.36 -10.98
CA TYR A 378 2.79 -1.68 -11.39
C TYR A 378 2.37 -1.73 -12.85
N GLU A 379 1.71 -0.69 -13.38
CA GLU A 379 1.35 -0.66 -14.80
C GLU A 379 2.57 -0.67 -15.71
N GLY A 380 3.64 0.06 -15.37
CA GLY A 380 4.87 -0.02 -16.15
C GLY A 380 5.64 -1.34 -15.97
N VAL A 381 5.63 -1.94 -14.77
CA VAL A 381 6.21 -3.28 -14.53
C VAL A 381 5.45 -4.35 -15.32
N CYS A 382 4.12 -4.38 -15.23
CA CYS A 382 3.29 -5.36 -15.93
C CYS A 382 3.43 -5.29 -17.45
N ASN A 383 3.68 -4.10 -18.00
CA ASN A 383 3.88 -3.91 -19.43
C ASN A 383 5.36 -3.87 -19.86
N GLY A 384 6.29 -4.09 -18.92
CA GLY A 384 7.73 -4.11 -19.19
C GLY A 384 8.27 -2.78 -19.72
N VAL A 385 7.69 -1.63 -19.36
CA VAL A 385 8.07 -0.30 -19.84
C VAL A 385 8.98 0.40 -18.81
N PRO A 386 10.25 0.69 -19.14
CA PRO A 386 11.17 1.34 -18.22
C PRO A 386 10.76 2.80 -17.93
N MET A 387 11.25 3.35 -16.82
CA MET A 387 10.66 4.58 -16.26
C MET A 387 11.67 5.73 -16.12
N LEU A 388 11.18 6.94 -16.35
CA LEU A 388 11.86 8.18 -15.96
C LEU A 388 11.02 8.86 -14.87
N MET A 389 11.59 9.05 -13.69
CA MET A 389 10.82 9.30 -12.48
C MET A 389 11.10 10.64 -11.81
N PHE A 390 10.05 11.27 -11.30
CA PHE A 390 10.04 12.60 -10.68
C PHE A 390 9.29 12.56 -9.35
N PRO A 391 9.90 12.06 -8.26
CA PRO A 391 9.18 11.96 -6.98
C PRO A 391 8.80 13.35 -6.46
N LEU A 392 7.54 13.51 -6.05
CA LEU A 392 6.99 14.79 -5.59
C LEU A 392 6.73 14.79 -4.08
N PHE A 393 6.00 13.80 -3.56
CA PHE A 393 5.62 13.73 -2.14
C PHE A 393 5.24 12.31 -1.70
N GLY A 394 4.95 12.16 -0.40
CA GLY A 394 4.47 10.90 0.16
C GLY A 394 5.48 9.77 0.01
N ASP A 395 5.03 8.61 -0.46
CA ASP A 395 5.83 7.40 -0.64
C ASP A 395 6.67 7.36 -1.92
N GLN A 396 6.49 8.36 -2.78
CA GLN A 396 7.09 8.37 -4.11
C GLN A 396 8.61 8.32 -4.07
N GLY A 397 9.26 9.06 -3.16
CA GLY A 397 10.73 9.06 -3.06
C GLY A 397 11.31 7.67 -2.80
N ASP A 398 10.72 6.93 -1.87
CA ASP A 398 11.13 5.56 -1.55
C ASP A 398 10.77 4.60 -2.69
N ASN A 399 9.60 4.75 -3.32
CA ASN A 399 9.20 3.94 -4.46
C ASN A 399 10.18 4.10 -5.64
N VAL A 400 10.54 5.34 -5.97
CA VAL A 400 11.53 5.65 -7.01
C VAL A 400 12.87 5.03 -6.66
N HIS A 401 13.32 5.13 -5.41
CA HIS A 401 14.58 4.53 -4.96
C HIS A 401 14.63 3.01 -5.18
N ARG A 402 13.52 2.30 -4.93
CA ARG A 402 13.41 0.85 -5.19
C ARG A 402 13.55 0.51 -6.67
N MET A 403 12.96 1.31 -7.56
CA MET A 403 13.01 1.08 -9.00
C MET A 403 14.36 1.46 -9.60
N THR A 404 15.00 2.53 -9.12
CA THR A 404 16.36 2.89 -9.54
C THR A 404 17.39 1.86 -9.08
N SER A 405 17.24 1.31 -7.86
CA SER A 405 18.16 0.30 -7.33
C SER A 405 18.10 -1.02 -8.10
N ARG A 406 16.97 -1.29 -8.77
CA ARG A 406 16.79 -2.43 -9.70
C ARG A 406 17.30 -2.13 -11.12
N GLY A 407 17.73 -0.90 -11.40
CA GLY A 407 18.23 -0.48 -12.70
C GLY A 407 17.17 -0.41 -13.80
N VAL A 408 15.89 -0.31 -13.44
CA VAL A 408 14.75 -0.25 -14.39
C VAL A 408 14.17 1.17 -14.53
N ALA A 409 14.74 2.13 -13.81
CA ALA A 409 14.32 3.53 -13.84
C ALA A 409 15.50 4.49 -13.68
N VAL A 410 15.33 5.70 -14.22
CA VAL A 410 16.18 6.87 -13.92
C VAL A 410 15.37 7.84 -13.07
N LYS A 411 15.97 8.35 -11.99
CA LYS A 411 15.40 9.43 -11.18
C LYS A 411 15.95 10.77 -11.65
N LEU A 412 15.06 11.73 -11.89
CA LEU A 412 15.41 13.14 -12.05
C LEU A 412 14.81 13.95 -10.90
N ASN A 413 15.56 14.95 -10.46
CA ASN A 413 15.07 15.88 -9.46
C ASN A 413 14.25 16.98 -10.13
N ILE A 414 12.96 17.08 -9.85
CA ILE A 414 12.10 18.05 -10.54
C ILE A 414 12.46 19.52 -10.21
N PHE A 415 13.10 19.74 -9.05
CA PHE A 415 13.55 21.06 -8.60
C PHE A 415 14.69 21.59 -9.48
N ASP A 416 15.70 20.77 -9.75
CA ASP A 416 16.95 21.21 -10.40
C ASP A 416 17.08 20.73 -11.86
N MET A 417 16.04 20.09 -12.39
CA MET A 417 15.99 19.65 -13.78
C MET A 417 16.03 20.85 -14.74
N THR A 418 16.71 20.63 -15.87
CA THR A 418 16.71 21.50 -17.04
C THR A 418 16.19 20.72 -18.24
N THR A 419 15.94 21.43 -19.33
CA THR A 419 15.56 20.82 -20.61
C THR A 419 16.58 19.75 -21.04
N GLU A 420 17.87 20.04 -20.91
CA GLU A 420 18.98 19.18 -21.33
C GLU A 420 19.07 17.92 -20.46
N THR A 421 18.98 18.08 -19.13
CA THR A 421 19.03 16.91 -18.24
C THR A 421 17.82 15.99 -18.42
N LEU A 422 16.66 16.54 -18.79
CA LEU A 422 15.48 15.77 -19.19
C LEU A 422 15.70 15.02 -20.50
N VAL A 423 16.23 15.68 -21.54
CA VAL A 423 16.56 15.04 -22.83
C VAL A 423 17.58 13.91 -22.64
N ASP A 424 18.63 14.14 -21.85
CA ASP A 424 19.65 13.14 -21.57
C ASP A 424 19.08 11.96 -20.78
N GLY A 425 18.24 12.22 -19.77
CA GLY A 425 17.52 11.19 -19.03
C GLY A 425 16.65 10.32 -19.93
N LEU A 426 15.90 10.94 -20.85
CA LEU A 426 15.08 10.24 -21.84
C LEU A 426 15.94 9.40 -22.79
N LYS A 427 16.96 9.99 -23.41
CA LYS A 427 17.89 9.28 -24.30
C LYS A 427 18.52 8.09 -23.60
N LYS A 428 18.91 8.24 -22.34
CA LYS A 428 19.47 7.15 -21.54
C LYS A 428 18.47 6.00 -21.40
N VAL A 429 17.25 6.25 -20.94
CA VAL A 429 16.24 5.19 -20.73
C VAL A 429 15.80 4.55 -22.06
N ILE A 430 15.74 5.32 -23.15
CA ILE A 430 15.31 4.84 -24.47
C ILE A 430 16.39 3.98 -25.15
N TYR A 431 17.64 4.44 -25.15
CA TYR A 431 18.70 3.86 -25.99
C TYR A 431 19.63 2.91 -25.24
N ASP A 432 19.75 3.01 -23.91
CA ASP A 432 20.42 1.98 -23.10
C ASP A 432 19.47 0.79 -22.91
N LYS A 433 19.69 -0.24 -23.73
CA LYS A 433 18.89 -1.48 -23.74
C LYS A 433 18.81 -2.15 -22.37
N GLY A 434 19.80 -1.94 -21.50
CA GLY A 434 19.83 -2.54 -20.17
C GLY A 434 18.61 -2.17 -19.33
N TYR A 435 18.05 -0.96 -19.47
CA TYR A 435 16.82 -0.58 -18.75
C TYR A 435 15.62 -1.40 -19.21
N LYS A 436 15.44 -1.55 -20.53
CA LYS A 436 14.34 -2.33 -21.10
C LYS A 436 14.50 -3.81 -20.78
N GLU A 437 15.70 -4.37 -20.93
CA GLU A 437 15.99 -5.78 -20.63
C GLU A 437 15.71 -6.12 -19.18
N ARG A 438 16.20 -5.31 -18.23
CA ARG A 438 15.92 -5.51 -16.80
C ARG A 438 14.43 -5.33 -16.48
N MET A 439 13.75 -4.35 -17.09
CA MET A 439 12.32 -4.15 -16.85
C MET A 439 11.47 -5.30 -17.41
N VAL A 440 11.83 -5.85 -18.58
CA VAL A 440 11.17 -7.04 -19.12
C VAL A 440 11.42 -8.27 -18.24
N GLY A 441 12.65 -8.48 -17.75
CA GLY A 441 12.93 -9.55 -16.80
C GLY A 441 12.14 -9.40 -15.49
N LEU A 442 12.02 -8.17 -14.98
CA LEU A 442 11.24 -7.86 -13.79
C LEU A 442 9.73 -8.10 -14.02
N SER A 443 9.23 -7.74 -15.20
CA SER A 443 7.85 -7.99 -15.64
C SER A 443 7.54 -9.49 -15.68
N GLN A 444 8.43 -10.29 -16.29
CA GLN A 444 8.29 -11.74 -16.36
C GLN A 444 8.19 -12.37 -14.96
N ILE A 445 9.04 -11.95 -14.03
CA ILE A 445 8.97 -12.43 -12.63
C ILE A 445 7.67 -12.02 -11.96
N HIS A 446 7.18 -10.80 -12.18
CA HIS A 446 5.94 -10.31 -11.57
C HIS A 446 4.69 -11.05 -12.08
N LEU A 447 4.67 -11.36 -13.38
CA LEU A 447 3.55 -12.03 -14.05
C LEU A 447 3.58 -13.55 -13.87
N ASP A 448 4.73 -14.14 -13.55
CA ASP A 448 4.86 -15.58 -13.27
C ASP A 448 4.36 -15.93 -11.86
N ARG A 449 3.04 -16.09 -11.75
CA ARG A 449 2.33 -16.36 -10.49
C ARG A 449 1.21 -17.37 -10.68
N PRO A 450 0.88 -18.15 -9.64
CA PRO A 450 -0.16 -19.18 -9.74
C PRO A 450 -1.59 -18.60 -9.76
N VAL A 451 -1.80 -17.43 -9.16
CA VAL A 451 -3.13 -16.79 -9.04
C VAL A 451 -2.98 -15.30 -9.33
N GLU A 452 -3.87 -14.75 -10.14
CA GLU A 452 -3.89 -13.31 -10.42
C GLU A 452 -4.29 -12.50 -9.17
N PRO A 453 -3.74 -11.29 -8.95
CA PRO A 453 -3.95 -10.53 -7.71
C PRO A 453 -5.41 -10.20 -7.43
N LEU A 454 -6.20 -9.95 -8.48
CA LEU A 454 -7.64 -9.69 -8.33
C LEU A 454 -8.39 -10.95 -7.87
N ASP A 455 -8.12 -12.09 -8.50
CA ASP A 455 -8.73 -13.36 -8.10
C ASP A 455 -8.30 -13.78 -6.69
N LEU A 456 -7.04 -13.52 -6.31
CA LEU A 456 -6.53 -13.76 -4.97
C LEU A 456 -7.22 -12.86 -3.93
N ALA A 457 -7.38 -11.56 -4.24
CA ALA A 457 -8.09 -10.61 -3.38
C ALA A 457 -9.56 -11.01 -3.17
N VAL A 458 -10.23 -11.45 -4.24
CA VAL A 458 -11.59 -11.97 -4.17
C VAL A 458 -11.63 -13.24 -3.32
N PHE A 459 -10.74 -14.20 -3.57
CA PHE A 459 -10.71 -15.46 -2.83
C PHE A 459 -10.65 -15.23 -1.32
N TRP A 460 -9.75 -14.36 -0.87
CA TRP A 460 -9.59 -14.04 0.55
C TRP A 460 -10.75 -13.22 1.12
N SER A 461 -11.36 -12.36 0.30
CA SER A 461 -12.59 -11.65 0.68
C SER A 461 -13.72 -12.66 0.92
N GLU A 462 -14.00 -13.53 -0.06
CA GLU A 462 -15.00 -14.58 0.10
C GLU A 462 -14.66 -15.56 1.23
N PHE A 463 -13.37 -15.86 1.45
CA PHE A 463 -12.93 -16.71 2.55
C PHE A 463 -13.38 -16.13 3.90
N VAL A 464 -13.12 -14.85 4.15
CA VAL A 464 -13.51 -14.21 5.40
C VAL A 464 -15.03 -14.14 5.53
N MET A 465 -15.79 -13.96 4.44
CA MET A 465 -17.26 -14.01 4.48
C MET A 465 -17.79 -15.41 4.83
N ARG A 466 -17.21 -16.46 4.23
CA ARG A 466 -17.56 -17.87 4.47
C ARG A 466 -17.24 -18.33 5.89
N HIS A 467 -16.11 -17.87 6.44
CA HIS A 467 -15.60 -18.33 7.73
C HIS A 467 -15.83 -17.34 8.89
N LYS A 468 -16.50 -16.20 8.61
CA LYS A 468 -16.78 -15.13 9.57
C LYS A 468 -15.52 -14.65 10.29
N GLY A 469 -14.43 -14.50 9.53
CA GLY A 469 -13.10 -14.12 10.04
C GLY A 469 -11.99 -15.06 9.60
N ALA A 470 -10.82 -14.91 10.23
CA ALA A 470 -9.62 -15.70 9.94
C ALA A 470 -8.74 -15.92 11.18
N SER A 471 -9.35 -16.21 12.34
CA SER A 471 -8.65 -16.31 13.63
C SER A 471 -7.50 -17.32 13.66
N HIS A 472 -7.57 -18.41 12.89
CA HIS A 472 -6.51 -19.41 12.76
C HIS A 472 -5.23 -18.89 12.07
N LEU A 473 -5.29 -17.72 11.42
CA LEU A 473 -4.12 -17.04 10.84
C LEU A 473 -3.50 -16.02 11.81
N ARG A 474 -4.15 -15.74 12.94
CA ARG A 474 -3.65 -14.84 13.97
C ARG A 474 -2.57 -15.54 14.79
N VAL A 475 -1.38 -14.94 14.87
CA VAL A 475 -0.27 -15.50 15.64
C VAL A 475 -0.41 -15.25 17.15
N ALA A 476 0.15 -16.13 17.96
CA ALA A 476 0.13 -16.01 19.42
C ALA A 476 0.82 -14.75 19.97
N ALA A 477 1.64 -14.07 19.16
CA ALA A 477 2.31 -12.82 19.54
C ALA A 477 1.34 -11.69 19.95
N HIS A 478 0.07 -11.79 19.56
CA HIS A 478 -0.96 -10.86 20.00
C HIS A 478 -1.31 -11.00 21.49
N ASP A 479 -1.08 -12.17 22.08
CA ASP A 479 -1.45 -12.50 23.46
C ASP A 479 -0.24 -12.44 24.42
N LEU A 480 0.95 -12.10 23.89
CA LEU A 480 2.19 -11.99 24.68
C LEU A 480 2.47 -10.55 25.09
N ASN A 481 2.93 -10.38 26.32
CA ASN A 481 3.52 -9.11 26.76
C ASN A 481 4.94 -8.93 26.17
N TRP A 482 5.51 -7.74 26.34
CA TRP A 482 6.81 -7.39 25.75
C TRP A 482 7.97 -8.30 26.21
N PHE A 483 7.98 -8.71 27.48
CA PHE A 483 9.02 -9.59 28.02
C PHE A 483 8.92 -10.99 27.42
N GLN A 484 7.71 -11.55 27.34
CA GLN A 484 7.45 -12.87 26.76
C GLN A 484 7.78 -12.89 25.25
N TYR A 485 7.33 -11.87 24.52
CA TYR A 485 7.56 -11.77 23.07
C TYR A 485 9.05 -11.76 22.72
N HIS A 486 9.88 -11.08 23.53
CA HIS A 486 11.34 -11.05 23.36
C HIS A 486 12.08 -12.11 24.17
N SER A 487 11.36 -13.04 24.83
CA SER A 487 11.92 -14.11 25.67
C SER A 487 12.87 -13.61 26.76
N LEU A 488 12.68 -12.39 27.26
CA LEU A 488 13.56 -11.78 28.27
C LEU A 488 13.39 -12.43 29.65
N ASP A 489 12.20 -12.94 29.94
CA ASP A 489 11.91 -13.79 31.08
C ASP A 489 12.72 -15.09 31.05
N VAL A 490 12.77 -15.77 29.90
CA VAL A 490 13.56 -16.99 29.68
C VAL A 490 15.06 -16.69 29.74
N ILE A 491 15.53 -15.65 29.05
CA ILE A 491 16.95 -15.23 29.09
C ILE A 491 17.35 -14.89 30.51
N GLY A 492 16.52 -14.12 31.23
CA GLY A 492 16.75 -13.78 32.63
C GLY A 492 16.86 -15.02 33.53
N PHE A 493 15.97 -16.00 33.36
CA PHE A 493 16.01 -17.27 34.08
C PHE A 493 17.31 -18.06 33.79
N LEU A 494 17.72 -18.16 32.53
CA LEU A 494 18.95 -18.87 32.15
C LEU A 494 20.21 -18.20 32.70
N VAL A 495 20.28 -16.86 32.64
CA VAL A 495 21.39 -16.08 33.22
C VAL A 495 21.46 -16.28 34.73
N PHE A 496 20.31 -16.27 35.42
CA PHE A 496 20.25 -16.54 36.85
C PHE A 496 20.79 -17.94 37.20
N VAL A 497 20.35 -18.98 36.49
CA VAL A 497 20.85 -20.35 36.69
C VAL A 497 22.37 -20.44 36.48
N PHE A 498 22.87 -19.82 35.41
CA PHE A 498 24.31 -19.80 35.11
C PHE A 498 25.12 -19.14 36.22
N VAL A 499 24.69 -17.96 36.70
CA VAL A 499 25.35 -17.24 37.79
C VAL A 499 25.29 -18.03 39.10
N ALA A 500 24.16 -18.68 39.40
CA ALA A 500 24.02 -19.52 40.59
C ALA A 500 24.99 -20.72 40.57
N VAL A 501 25.12 -21.42 39.44
CA VAL A 501 26.06 -22.53 39.27
C VAL A 501 27.51 -22.04 39.38
N LEU A 502 27.87 -20.94 38.73
CA LEU A 502 29.20 -20.34 38.85
C LEU A 502 29.50 -19.94 40.31
N TRP A 503 28.54 -19.34 41.00
CA TRP A 503 28.72 -18.97 42.40
C TRP A 503 28.91 -20.19 43.31
N LEU A 504 28.08 -21.23 43.14
CA LEU A 504 28.18 -22.48 43.90
C LEU A 504 29.50 -23.21 43.65
N THR A 505 29.95 -23.28 42.38
CA THR A 505 31.23 -23.89 42.02
C THR A 505 32.40 -23.10 42.59
N LEU A 506 32.41 -21.77 42.49
CA LEU A 506 33.44 -20.92 43.09
C LEU A 506 33.47 -21.08 44.63
N LYS A 507 32.32 -21.09 45.30
CA LYS A 507 32.24 -21.32 46.75
C LYS A 507 32.75 -22.71 47.13
N SER A 508 32.41 -23.73 46.35
CA SER A 508 32.88 -25.11 46.55
C SER A 508 34.39 -25.22 46.35
N CYS A 509 34.94 -24.61 45.29
CA CYS A 509 36.38 -24.54 45.04
C CYS A 509 37.12 -23.78 46.13
N LEU A 510 36.61 -22.62 46.58
CA LEU A 510 37.18 -21.85 47.70
C LEU A 510 37.12 -22.62 49.03
N PHE A 511 36.04 -23.37 49.26
CA PHE A 511 35.91 -24.24 50.42
C PHE A 511 36.90 -25.40 50.36
N CYS A 512 37.04 -26.07 49.20
CA CYS A 512 37.99 -27.15 48.99
C CYS A 512 39.44 -26.66 49.12
N THR A 513 39.80 -25.51 48.54
CA THR A 513 41.15 -24.93 48.69
C THR A 513 41.45 -24.50 50.12
N ARG A 514 40.50 -23.91 50.84
CA ARG A 514 40.65 -23.63 52.28
C ARG A 514 40.84 -24.91 53.10
N LYS A 515 40.15 -25.99 52.77
CA LYS A 515 40.24 -27.27 53.50
C LYS A 515 41.50 -28.07 53.16
N CYS A 516 41.95 -28.04 51.90
CA CYS A 516 43.15 -28.75 51.42
C CYS A 516 44.46 -27.99 51.66
N CYS A 517 44.46 -26.65 51.58
CA CYS A 517 45.67 -25.82 51.78
C CYS A 517 45.76 -25.19 53.19
N GLY A 518 44.70 -25.24 54.01
CA GLY A 518 44.65 -24.62 55.35
C GLY A 518 45.23 -25.45 56.51
N LYS A 519 45.94 -26.56 56.24
CA LYS A 519 46.57 -27.41 57.29
C LYS A 519 48.03 -27.79 57.00
N ARG A 520 48.86 -26.84 56.54
CA ARG A 520 50.33 -26.98 56.60
C ARG A 520 50.95 -25.71 57.18
N GLY A 521 51.16 -25.70 58.49
CA GLY A 521 51.83 -24.58 59.18
C GLY A 521 51.77 -24.58 60.70
N ALA A 522 51.82 -25.74 61.37
CA ALA A 522 52.21 -25.80 62.78
C ALA A 522 53.30 -26.86 62.95
N LYS A 523 54.55 -26.42 63.06
CA LYS A 523 55.61 -27.21 63.72
C LYS A 523 56.35 -26.30 64.69
N LYS A 524 56.07 -26.52 65.98
CA LYS A 524 56.92 -26.19 67.12
C LYS A 524 58.35 -26.68 66.86
N LYS A 525 59.35 -25.90 67.26
CA LYS A 525 60.63 -26.43 67.75
C LYS A 525 60.78 -25.99 69.20
N SER A 526 60.83 -26.96 70.11
CA SER A 526 61.51 -26.84 71.38
C SER A 526 62.93 -27.36 71.19
N GLU A 527 63.92 -26.56 71.58
CA GLU A 527 64.94 -26.91 72.57
C GLU A 527 65.49 -25.61 73.14
#